data_AF-A0A2N1UFJ1-F1
#
_entry.id   AF-A0A2N1UFJ1-F1
#
_cell.length_a   1.000
_cell.length_b   1.000
_cell.length_c   1.000
_cell.angle_alpha   90.00
_cell.angle_beta   90.00
_cell.angle_gamma   90.00
#
_symmetry.space_group_name_H-M   'P 1'
#
loop_
_entity.id
_entity.type
_entity.pdbx_description
1 polymer ?
#
loop_
_entity_poly.entity_id
_entity_poly.type
_entity_poly.pdbx_seq_one_letter_code
_entity_poly.pdbx_strand_id
1 'polypeptide(L)'
;MFRPGKLLAAAGIMACIAIFFLAAWLYRFPERLVQRQSSQKAGGIVSLAAEIAARPAQQIRNSLLLMAKNPELRKISSASNVLAWQQKIQNDLQLLIDSYEPVLGNMYGQILDFSHDIDYYCELPSALARRLATIAGMAFPDNEEDDPTRMLQPVKLSERDFARMLAQTGLVREKIAAARRFVADSCALYLSIALTLEKLAGFGRQSLHDAAAVEDFFSAALNDELLRSVMLRSLDGEVLAIVGDMPAGGINLDTRDCQAIGGGSIFFAGPVGYDSRRRHALWWVAVPVRDTERNPVACLTAFVDIDYLSQAAEKVAENADSRLVFSDSSGQVIGHADREIIARQVNMKLVFPSFVSEADRGFKSRFVRYEGRLLLQAGRSVRYGNVRHLPDWYVRYEQDLTAFATQSQFLVTVSVILLAALGMYALSCCVVRLF
;
A
#
# COMPACT_ATOMS: atom_id res chain seq x y z
N MET A 1 -54.13 5.86 -62.73
CA MET A 1 -55.24 5.03 -62.19
C MET A 1 -54.67 3.74 -61.63
N PHE A 2 -54.39 3.67 -60.32
CA PHE A 2 -54.02 2.41 -59.66
C PHE A 2 -55.30 1.62 -59.39
N ARG A 3 -55.39 0.38 -59.90
CA ARG A 3 -56.52 -0.50 -59.61
C ARG A 3 -56.60 -0.74 -58.08
N PRO A 4 -57.78 -0.61 -57.45
CA PRO A 4 -57.94 -0.68 -56.00
C PRO A 4 -57.39 -1.98 -55.38
N GLY A 5 -57.44 -3.10 -56.11
CA GLY A 5 -56.84 -4.37 -55.67
C GLY A 5 -55.32 -4.34 -55.52
N LYS A 6 -54.58 -3.54 -56.30
CA LYS A 6 -53.11 -3.41 -56.16
C LYS A 6 -52.71 -2.62 -54.91
N LEU A 7 -53.53 -1.63 -54.52
CA LEU A 7 -53.33 -0.86 -53.28
C LEU A 7 -53.63 -1.71 -52.04
N LEU A 8 -54.67 -2.56 -52.10
CA LEU A 8 -55.02 -3.50 -51.04
C LEU A 8 -53.93 -4.56 -50.83
N ALA A 9 -53.37 -5.11 -51.92
CA ALA A 9 -52.25 -6.05 -51.86
C ALA A 9 -50.97 -5.40 -51.28
N ALA A 10 -50.64 -4.18 -51.70
CA ALA A 10 -49.49 -3.44 -51.16
C ALA A 10 -49.66 -3.12 -49.66
N ALA A 11 -50.86 -2.74 -49.23
CA ALA A 11 -51.17 -2.53 -47.81
C ALA A 11 -51.03 -3.81 -46.98
N GLY A 12 -51.47 -4.97 -47.52
CA GLY A 12 -51.31 -6.26 -46.88
C GLY A 12 -49.84 -6.67 -46.70
N ILE A 13 -48.99 -6.45 -47.71
CA ILE A 13 -47.55 -6.72 -47.64
C ILE A 13 -46.88 -5.81 -46.60
N MET A 14 -47.19 -4.51 -46.60
CA MET A 14 -46.65 -3.56 -45.61
C MET A 14 -47.08 -3.91 -44.18
N ALA A 15 -48.33 -4.35 -43.99
CA ALA A 15 -48.81 -4.83 -42.69
C ALA A 15 -48.04 -6.08 -42.23
N CYS A 16 -47.75 -7.03 -43.12
CA CYS A 16 -46.97 -8.22 -42.79
C CYS A 16 -45.53 -7.88 -42.40
N ILE A 17 -44.89 -6.96 -43.12
CA ILE A 17 -43.53 -6.48 -42.78
C ILE A 17 -43.54 -5.79 -41.42
N ALA A 18 -44.52 -4.92 -41.16
CA ALA A 18 -44.65 -4.24 -39.86
C ALA A 18 -44.87 -5.23 -38.71
N ILE A 19 -45.71 -6.25 -38.91
CA ILE A 19 -45.95 -7.33 -37.94
C ILE A 19 -44.66 -8.13 -37.68
N PHE A 20 -43.88 -8.43 -38.72
CA PHE A 20 -42.60 -9.13 -38.57
C PHE A 20 -41.59 -8.32 -37.75
N PHE A 21 -41.45 -7.02 -38.03
CA PHE A 21 -40.60 -6.13 -37.22
C PHE A 21 -41.11 -5.99 -35.79
N LEU A 22 -42.42 -5.89 -35.59
CA LEU A 22 -43.03 -5.85 -34.27
C LEU A 22 -42.76 -7.14 -33.48
N ALA A 23 -42.86 -8.30 -34.13
CA ALA A 23 -42.54 -9.61 -33.55
C ALA A 23 -41.04 -9.73 -33.21
N ALA A 24 -40.14 -9.30 -34.11
CA ALA A 24 -38.70 -9.27 -33.86
C ALA A 24 -38.33 -8.29 -32.72
N TRP A 25 -39.05 -7.18 -32.60
CA TRP A 25 -38.87 -6.22 -31.52
C TRP A 25 -39.40 -6.75 -30.18
N LEU A 26 -40.60 -7.34 -30.17
CA LEU A 26 -41.19 -8.02 -29.01
C LEU A 26 -40.33 -9.19 -28.54
N TYR A 27 -39.60 -9.87 -29.43
CA TYR A 27 -38.66 -10.92 -29.06
C TYR A 27 -37.50 -10.41 -28.21
N ARG A 28 -36.96 -9.23 -28.52
CA ARG A 28 -35.80 -8.67 -27.79
C ARG A 28 -36.18 -7.86 -26.55
N PHE A 29 -37.45 -7.45 -26.42
CA PHE A 29 -37.89 -6.57 -25.34
C PHE A 29 -37.84 -7.19 -23.94
N PRO A 30 -38.43 -8.39 -23.67
CA PRO A 30 -38.42 -8.98 -22.32
C PRO A 30 -37.00 -9.38 -21.89
N GLU A 31 -36.19 -9.87 -22.82
CA GLU A 31 -34.79 -10.22 -22.55
C GLU A 31 -33.98 -8.99 -22.13
N ARG A 32 -34.10 -7.88 -22.85
CA ARG A 32 -33.43 -6.61 -22.51
C ARG A 32 -33.92 -6.03 -21.18
N LEU A 33 -35.21 -6.17 -20.88
CA LEU A 33 -35.80 -5.65 -19.64
C LEU A 33 -35.28 -6.41 -18.43
N VAL A 34 -35.25 -7.75 -18.51
CA VAL A 34 -34.69 -8.58 -17.43
C VAL A 34 -33.19 -8.41 -17.30
N GLN A 35 -32.44 -8.32 -18.40
CA GLN A 35 -31.01 -8.00 -18.33
C GLN A 35 -30.76 -6.67 -17.61
N ARG A 36 -31.54 -5.62 -17.90
CA ARG A 36 -31.43 -4.32 -17.22
C ARG A 36 -31.78 -4.41 -15.74
N GLN A 37 -32.90 -5.06 -15.39
CA GLN A 37 -33.32 -5.24 -14.01
C GLN A 37 -32.31 -6.06 -13.20
N SER A 38 -31.84 -7.19 -13.76
CA SER A 38 -30.83 -8.03 -13.11
C SER A 38 -29.51 -7.28 -12.94
N SER A 39 -29.09 -6.48 -13.93
CA SER A 39 -27.89 -5.64 -13.81
C SER A 39 -28.02 -4.58 -12.72
N GLN A 40 -29.18 -3.91 -12.62
CA GLN A 40 -29.46 -2.95 -11.54
C GLN A 40 -29.47 -3.63 -10.16
N LYS A 41 -30.15 -4.78 -10.03
CA LYS A 41 -30.19 -5.57 -8.80
C LYS A 41 -28.79 -6.03 -8.40
N ALA A 42 -28.00 -6.54 -9.34
CA ALA A 42 -26.63 -6.95 -9.11
C ALA A 42 -25.75 -5.78 -8.64
N GLY A 43 -25.90 -4.60 -9.24
CA GLY A 43 -25.20 -3.38 -8.79
C GLY A 43 -25.56 -2.99 -7.35
N GLY A 44 -26.83 -3.12 -6.97
CA GLY A 44 -27.30 -2.90 -5.59
C GLY A 44 -26.72 -3.92 -4.61
N ILE A 45 -26.79 -5.21 -4.93
CA ILE A 45 -26.26 -6.31 -4.09
C ILE A 45 -24.76 -6.14 -3.88
N VAL A 46 -23.99 -5.91 -4.95
CA VAL A 46 -22.53 -5.75 -4.85
C VAL A 46 -22.16 -4.52 -4.02
N SER A 47 -22.92 -3.42 -4.14
CA SER A 47 -22.66 -2.22 -3.35
C SER A 47 -22.97 -2.45 -1.86
N LEU A 48 -24.08 -3.12 -1.55
CA LEU A 48 -24.43 -3.50 -0.18
C LEU A 48 -23.39 -4.46 0.40
N ALA A 49 -22.98 -5.48 -0.35
CA ALA A 49 -21.98 -6.44 0.08
C ALA A 49 -20.60 -5.81 0.30
N ALA A 50 -20.19 -4.86 -0.55
CA ALA A 50 -18.97 -4.09 -0.31
C ALA A 50 -19.06 -3.25 0.97
N GLU A 51 -20.24 -2.70 1.29
CA GLU A 51 -20.47 -1.94 2.52
C GLU A 51 -20.48 -2.85 3.78
N ILE A 52 -21.04 -4.06 3.67
CA ILE A 52 -20.99 -5.10 4.71
C ILE A 52 -19.54 -5.51 5.00
N ALA A 53 -18.68 -5.53 3.99
CA ALA A 53 -17.24 -5.78 4.20
C ALA A 53 -16.52 -4.56 4.80
N ALA A 54 -16.81 -3.35 4.30
CA ALA A 54 -16.08 -2.14 4.67
C ALA A 54 -16.38 -1.65 6.09
N ARG A 55 -17.65 -1.62 6.51
CA ARG A 55 -18.05 -1.03 7.81
C ARG A 55 -17.40 -1.76 9.00
N PRO A 56 -17.47 -3.10 9.11
CA PRO A 56 -16.81 -3.82 10.21
C PRO A 56 -15.29 -3.64 10.17
N ALA A 57 -14.67 -3.68 8.98
CA ALA A 57 -13.22 -3.47 8.84
C ALA A 57 -12.78 -2.08 9.36
N GLN A 58 -13.57 -1.03 9.12
CA GLN A 58 -13.32 0.30 9.68
C GLN A 58 -13.52 0.34 11.20
N GLN A 59 -14.57 -0.29 11.70
CA GLN A 59 -14.84 -0.38 13.14
C GLN A 59 -13.70 -1.08 13.86
N ILE A 60 -13.27 -2.26 13.39
CA ILE A 60 -12.15 -3.02 13.94
C ILE A 60 -10.88 -2.16 13.97
N ARG A 61 -10.54 -1.51 12.86
CA ARG A 61 -9.38 -0.62 12.80
C ARG A 61 -9.48 0.49 13.85
N ASN A 62 -10.62 1.15 13.96
CA ASN A 62 -10.82 2.24 14.90
C ASN A 62 -10.74 1.73 16.36
N SER A 63 -11.34 0.59 16.66
CA SER A 63 -11.26 -0.06 17.97
C SER A 63 -9.81 -0.40 18.33
N LEU A 64 -9.05 -1.01 17.42
CA LEU A 64 -7.64 -1.32 17.64
C LEU A 64 -6.79 -0.05 17.80
N LEU A 65 -7.05 1.00 17.02
CA LEU A 65 -6.37 2.30 17.17
C LEU A 65 -6.68 2.97 18.51
N LEU A 66 -7.90 2.80 19.03
CA LEU A 66 -8.27 3.27 20.37
C LEU A 66 -7.57 2.45 21.45
N MET A 67 -7.54 1.13 21.32
CA MET A 67 -6.80 0.25 22.23
C MET A 67 -5.32 0.61 22.26
N ALA A 68 -4.69 0.81 21.10
CA ALA A 68 -3.28 1.20 20.96
C ALA A 68 -2.93 2.55 21.60
N LYS A 69 -3.94 3.39 21.94
CA LYS A 69 -3.72 4.64 22.68
C LYS A 69 -3.63 4.44 24.20
N ASN A 70 -3.92 3.26 24.72
CA ASN A 70 -3.82 2.97 26.15
C ASN A 70 -2.36 3.20 26.62
N PRO A 71 -2.15 3.98 27.70
CA PRO A 71 -0.80 4.27 28.21
C PRO A 71 -0.04 3.03 28.68
N GLU A 72 -0.72 1.99 29.17
CA GLU A 72 -0.06 0.77 29.66
C GLU A 72 0.65 0.01 28.53
N LEU A 73 0.11 0.06 27.30
CA LEU A 73 0.73 -0.57 26.13
C LEU A 73 2.04 0.10 25.70
N ARG A 74 2.30 1.32 26.15
CA ARG A 74 3.48 2.11 25.79
C ARG A 74 4.64 1.94 26.78
N LYS A 75 4.38 1.36 27.96
CA LYS A 75 5.39 1.12 29.00
C LYS A 75 6.24 -0.11 28.66
N ILE A 76 6.93 -0.03 27.54
CA ILE A 76 7.84 -1.07 27.05
C ILE A 76 9.25 -0.65 27.44
N SER A 77 9.88 -1.42 28.31
CA SER A 77 11.30 -1.25 28.63
C SER A 77 12.14 -2.16 27.74
N SER A 78 13.20 -1.61 27.16
CA SER A 78 14.25 -2.43 26.58
C SER A 78 15.16 -2.92 27.70
N ALA A 79 15.41 -4.22 27.79
CA ALA A 79 16.42 -4.75 28.71
C ALA A 79 17.87 -4.53 28.21
N SER A 80 18.03 -3.97 27.01
CA SER A 80 19.33 -3.74 26.37
C SER A 80 19.99 -2.48 26.92
N ASN A 81 21.11 -2.69 27.63
CA ASN A 81 21.96 -1.61 28.11
C ASN A 81 22.67 -0.92 26.93
N VAL A 82 23.01 -1.63 25.85
CA VAL A 82 23.68 -1.05 24.67
C VAL A 82 22.75 -0.17 23.84
N LEU A 83 21.47 -0.49 23.66
CA LEU A 83 20.51 0.39 22.95
C LEU A 83 20.23 1.68 23.74
N ALA A 84 20.08 1.56 25.07
CA ALA A 84 19.96 2.71 25.96
C ALA A 84 21.24 3.58 25.96
N TRP A 85 22.41 2.94 25.90
CA TRP A 85 23.71 3.61 25.80
C TRP A 85 23.94 4.23 24.42
N GLN A 86 23.47 3.62 23.33
CA GLN A 86 23.55 4.15 21.97
C GLN A 86 22.70 5.43 21.81
N GLN A 87 21.47 5.45 22.34
CA GLN A 87 20.64 6.66 22.35
C GLN A 87 21.30 7.79 23.14
N LYS A 88 21.97 7.46 24.25
CA LYS A 88 22.71 8.44 25.07
C LYS A 88 23.97 8.95 24.36
N ILE A 89 24.73 8.05 23.74
CA ILE A 89 25.96 8.38 23.01
C ILE A 89 25.72 9.14 21.73
N GLN A 90 24.63 8.89 20.98
CA GLN A 90 24.37 9.66 19.77
C GLN A 90 24.22 11.15 20.08
N ASN A 91 23.58 11.50 21.19
CA ASN A 91 23.46 12.89 21.64
C ASN A 91 24.80 13.43 22.17
N ASP A 92 25.52 12.65 22.98
CA ASP A 92 26.77 13.09 23.61
C ASP A 92 27.95 13.18 22.61
N LEU A 93 28.03 12.27 21.64
CA LEU A 93 29.12 12.18 20.66
C LEU A 93 28.98 13.25 19.57
N GLN A 94 27.74 13.64 19.25
CA GLN A 94 27.49 14.78 18.36
C GLN A 94 27.86 16.10 19.06
N LEU A 95 27.48 16.27 20.34
CA LEU A 95 27.96 17.38 21.18
C LEU A 95 29.48 17.43 21.31
N LEU A 96 30.14 16.26 21.42
CA LEU A 96 31.58 16.16 21.53
C LEU A 96 32.25 16.53 20.18
N ILE A 97 31.75 16.04 19.05
CA ILE A 97 32.24 16.42 17.71
C ILE A 97 32.04 17.92 17.46
N ASP A 98 30.89 18.47 17.80
CA ASP A 98 30.58 19.90 17.67
C ASP A 98 31.48 20.75 18.58
N SER A 99 31.89 20.22 19.75
CA SER A 99 32.83 20.92 20.66
C SER A 99 34.29 20.95 20.16
N TYR A 100 34.70 19.99 19.32
CA TYR A 100 36.06 19.95 18.74
C TYR A 100 36.16 20.68 17.40
N GLU A 101 35.05 20.95 16.71
CA GLU A 101 35.00 21.75 15.49
C GLU A 101 35.68 23.14 15.64
N PRO A 102 35.41 23.94 16.69
CA PRO A 102 36.08 25.24 16.86
C PRO A 102 37.57 25.13 17.14
N VAL A 103 38.04 24.06 17.81
CA VAL A 103 39.47 23.85 18.09
C VAL A 103 40.23 23.48 16.81
N LEU A 104 39.66 22.57 16.00
CA LEU A 104 40.22 22.20 14.71
C LEU A 104 40.16 23.35 13.70
N GLY A 105 39.07 24.13 13.73
CA GLY A 105 38.92 25.37 12.96
C GLY A 105 39.97 26.42 13.33
N ASN A 106 40.26 26.60 14.63
CA ASN A 106 41.29 27.54 15.08
C ASN A 106 42.71 27.11 14.69
N MET A 107 43.04 25.82 14.82
CA MET A 107 44.35 25.33 14.36
C MET A 107 44.52 25.50 12.85
N TYR A 108 43.45 25.32 12.08
CA TYR A 108 43.47 25.54 10.64
C TYR A 108 43.57 27.04 10.28
N GLY A 109 42.88 27.91 11.03
CA GLY A 109 43.00 29.36 10.93
C GLY A 109 44.42 29.84 11.21
N GLN A 110 45.06 29.35 12.27
CA GLN A 110 46.46 29.69 12.59
C GLN A 110 47.44 29.25 11.50
N ILE A 111 47.20 28.13 10.81
CA ILE A 111 48.03 27.68 9.68
C ILE A 111 47.85 28.60 8.46
N LEU A 112 46.62 29.07 8.20
CA LEU A 112 46.32 30.01 7.12
C LEU A 112 46.86 31.42 7.42
N ASP A 113 46.72 31.90 8.64
CA ASP A 113 47.24 33.20 9.08
C ASP A 113 48.78 33.20 9.03
N PHE A 114 49.42 32.11 9.48
CA PHE A 114 50.87 31.95 9.32
C PHE A 114 51.32 31.96 7.86
N SER A 115 50.50 31.43 6.94
CA SER A 115 50.79 31.49 5.49
C SER A 115 50.66 32.91 4.91
N HIS A 116 49.71 33.71 5.40
CA HIS A 116 49.54 35.11 4.99
C HIS A 116 50.60 36.04 5.60
N ASP A 117 51.03 35.79 6.84
CA ASP A 117 52.07 36.57 7.51
C ASP A 117 53.43 36.41 6.80
N ILE A 118 53.71 35.24 6.22
CA ILE A 118 54.94 35.02 5.44
C ILE A 118 55.01 35.95 4.23
N ASP A 119 53.90 36.19 3.53
CA ASP A 119 53.86 37.13 2.39
C ASP A 119 54.14 38.57 2.86
N TYR A 120 53.56 38.99 3.98
CA TYR A 120 53.82 40.29 4.60
C TYR A 120 55.29 40.49 5.02
N TYR A 121 55.91 39.47 5.65
CA TYR A 121 57.33 39.51 6.02
C TYR A 121 58.27 39.45 4.82
N CYS A 122 57.85 38.85 3.70
CA CYS A 122 58.61 38.85 2.45
C CYS A 122 58.55 40.22 1.72
N GLU A 123 57.48 41.01 1.91
CA GLU A 123 57.35 42.35 1.33
C GLU A 123 58.01 43.46 2.16
N LEU A 124 58.24 43.24 3.45
CA LEU A 124 58.86 44.20 4.36
C LEU A 124 60.25 44.70 3.89
N PRO A 125 61.19 43.85 3.44
CA PRO A 125 62.50 44.28 2.96
C PRO A 125 62.42 45.14 1.69
N SER A 126 61.50 44.83 0.77
CA SER A 126 61.33 45.58 -0.48
C SER A 126 60.69 46.95 -0.21
N ALA A 127 59.69 47.00 0.68
CA ALA A 127 59.10 48.25 1.14
C ALA A 127 60.10 49.15 1.89
N LEU A 128 60.97 48.57 2.72
CA LEU A 128 62.00 49.29 3.46
C LEU A 128 63.10 49.82 2.53
N ALA A 129 63.51 49.05 1.52
CA ALA A 129 64.44 49.47 0.48
C ALA A 129 63.87 50.63 -0.37
N ARG A 130 62.61 50.56 -0.80
CA ARG A 130 61.92 51.66 -1.49
C ARG A 130 61.85 52.92 -0.63
N ARG A 131 61.59 52.77 0.67
CA ARG A 131 61.52 53.88 1.62
C ARG A 131 62.88 54.55 1.86
N LEU A 132 63.96 53.78 1.95
CA LEU A 132 65.33 54.32 2.07
C LEU A 132 65.78 55.03 0.79
N ALA A 133 65.45 54.47 -0.38
CA ALA A 133 65.81 55.06 -1.67
C ALA A 133 65.01 56.35 -1.98
N THR A 134 63.75 56.43 -1.57
CA THR A 134 62.96 57.69 -1.65
C THR A 134 63.52 58.77 -0.71
N ILE A 135 63.97 58.40 0.50
CA ILE A 135 64.66 59.34 1.41
C ILE A 135 66.00 59.83 0.81
N ALA A 136 66.68 58.99 0.02
CA ALA A 136 67.92 59.34 -0.69
C ALA A 136 67.70 60.15 -1.99
N GLY A 137 66.45 60.50 -2.34
CA GLY A 137 66.11 61.36 -3.47
C GLY A 137 66.02 60.65 -4.83
N MET A 138 65.93 59.32 -4.86
CA MET A 138 65.72 58.57 -6.10
C MET A 138 64.22 58.53 -6.47
N ALA A 139 63.90 58.89 -7.70
CA ALA A 139 62.55 58.75 -8.26
C ALA A 139 62.41 57.39 -8.95
N PHE A 140 61.33 56.66 -8.64
CA PHE A 140 61.02 55.37 -9.24
C PHE A 140 60.01 55.55 -10.38
N PRO A 141 60.24 54.97 -11.57
CA PRO A 141 59.25 54.98 -12.64
C PRO A 141 58.08 54.03 -12.34
N ASP A 142 56.86 54.39 -12.78
CA ASP A 142 55.61 53.65 -12.52
C ASP A 142 55.48 52.31 -13.28
N ASN A 143 56.53 51.84 -13.98
CA ASN A 143 56.52 50.56 -14.69
C ASN A 143 57.31 49.50 -13.90
N GLU A 144 56.63 48.42 -13.51
CA GLU A 144 57.17 47.32 -12.68
C GLU A 144 58.32 46.51 -13.32
N GLU A 145 58.64 46.72 -14.60
CA GLU A 145 59.65 45.92 -15.30
C GLU A 145 61.10 46.38 -15.07
N ASP A 146 61.33 47.65 -14.74
CA ASP A 146 62.66 48.27 -14.58
C ASP A 146 62.94 48.76 -13.13
N ASP A 147 62.29 48.15 -12.14
CA ASP A 147 62.50 48.47 -10.71
C ASP A 147 63.82 47.84 -10.21
N PRO A 148 64.84 48.63 -9.78
CA PRO A 148 66.13 48.12 -9.30
C PRO A 148 66.01 47.28 -8.02
N THR A 149 64.83 47.27 -7.36
CA THR A 149 64.56 46.39 -6.22
C THR A 149 64.28 44.93 -6.60
N ARG A 150 64.17 44.58 -7.90
CA ARG A 150 64.08 43.17 -8.36
C ARG A 150 65.29 42.32 -7.99
N MET A 151 66.48 42.90 -7.78
CA MET A 151 67.68 42.16 -7.38
C MET A 151 67.65 41.65 -5.93
N LEU A 152 66.71 42.13 -5.11
CA LEU A 152 66.58 41.80 -3.69
C LEU A 152 65.30 41.00 -3.36
N GLN A 153 64.56 40.53 -4.37
CA GLN A 153 63.43 39.64 -4.11
C GLN A 153 63.95 38.32 -3.52
N PRO A 154 63.43 37.87 -2.36
CA PRO A 154 63.72 36.52 -1.91
C PRO A 154 63.30 35.52 -3.00
N VAL A 155 64.05 34.41 -3.11
CA VAL A 155 63.82 33.37 -4.11
C VAL A 155 62.33 33.00 -4.13
N LYS A 156 61.63 33.29 -5.23
CA LYS A 156 60.24 32.86 -5.42
C LYS A 156 60.20 31.35 -5.20
N LEU A 157 59.34 30.90 -4.28
CA LEU A 157 59.05 29.49 -4.08
C LEU A 157 58.81 28.86 -5.45
N SER A 158 59.62 27.85 -5.80
CA SER A 158 59.50 27.24 -7.12
C SER A 158 58.10 26.63 -7.27
N GLU A 159 57.55 26.56 -8.48
CA GLU A 159 56.25 25.89 -8.71
C GLU A 159 56.23 24.46 -8.13
N ARG A 160 57.40 23.81 -8.03
CA ARG A 160 57.56 22.50 -7.40
C ARG A 160 57.39 22.52 -5.88
N ASP A 161 57.77 23.60 -5.21
CA ASP A 161 57.61 23.76 -3.77
C ASP A 161 56.18 24.14 -3.40
N PHE A 162 55.53 24.98 -4.23
CA PHE A 162 54.09 25.26 -4.10
C PHE A 162 53.25 24.01 -4.37
N ALA A 163 53.58 23.24 -5.42
CA ALA A 163 52.95 21.94 -5.68
C ALA A 163 53.20 20.93 -4.55
N ARG A 164 54.37 20.96 -3.89
CA ARG A 164 54.65 20.15 -2.69
C ARG A 164 53.78 20.56 -1.50
N MET A 165 53.61 21.86 -1.25
CA MET A 165 52.74 22.33 -0.17
C MET A 165 51.28 22.00 -0.42
N LEU A 166 50.78 22.18 -1.65
CA LEU A 166 49.43 21.77 -2.07
C LEU A 166 49.24 20.25 -1.98
N ALA A 167 50.25 19.47 -2.37
CA ALA A 167 50.23 18.02 -2.20
C ALA A 167 50.22 17.62 -0.72
N GLN A 168 51.01 18.27 0.14
CA GLN A 168 51.08 17.97 1.57
C GLN A 168 49.79 18.36 2.31
N THR A 169 49.21 19.52 2.02
CA THR A 169 47.93 19.97 2.59
C THR A 169 46.75 19.13 2.08
N GLY A 170 46.77 18.74 0.80
CA GLY A 170 45.82 17.78 0.21
C GLY A 170 45.91 16.40 0.86
N LEU A 171 47.13 15.89 1.10
CA LEU A 171 47.38 14.61 1.77
C LEU A 171 46.88 14.63 3.22
N VAL A 172 47.09 15.72 3.95
CA VAL A 172 46.60 15.87 5.33
C VAL A 172 45.07 15.86 5.35
N ARG A 173 44.42 16.57 4.41
CA ARG A 173 42.94 16.58 4.30
C ARG A 173 42.37 15.20 3.98
N GLU A 174 42.98 14.47 3.06
CA GLU A 174 42.59 13.10 2.75
C GLU A 174 42.83 12.14 3.92
N LYS A 175 43.94 12.28 4.65
CA LYS A 175 44.25 11.43 5.81
C LYS A 175 43.31 11.71 6.98
N ILE A 176 42.93 12.96 7.23
CA ILE A 176 41.94 13.32 8.25
C ILE A 176 40.54 12.82 7.86
N ALA A 177 40.16 12.95 6.58
CA ALA A 177 38.89 12.41 6.08
C ALA A 177 38.87 10.87 6.16
N ALA A 178 39.98 10.21 5.82
CA ALA A 178 40.12 8.76 5.93
C ALA A 178 40.11 8.30 7.40
N ALA A 179 40.75 9.04 8.31
CA ALA A 179 40.71 8.76 9.75
C ALA A 179 39.28 8.92 10.31
N ARG A 180 38.56 9.98 9.92
CA ARG A 180 37.14 10.15 10.30
C ARG A 180 36.27 9.00 9.79
N ARG A 181 36.44 8.59 8.53
CA ARG A 181 35.71 7.44 7.96
C ARG A 181 36.07 6.15 8.68
N PHE A 182 37.36 5.89 8.91
CA PHE A 182 37.83 4.71 9.62
C PHE A 182 37.29 4.63 11.04
N VAL A 183 37.28 5.75 11.78
CA VAL A 183 36.70 5.81 13.14
C VAL A 183 35.18 5.60 13.10
N ALA A 184 34.48 6.22 12.15
CA ALA A 184 33.04 6.04 11.99
C ALA A 184 32.67 4.59 11.64
N ASP A 185 33.39 3.98 10.67
CA ASP A 185 33.19 2.60 10.23
C ASP A 185 33.54 1.61 11.35
N SER A 186 34.61 1.88 12.10
CA SER A 186 34.99 1.07 13.26
C SER A 186 33.94 1.15 14.36
N CYS A 187 33.45 2.34 14.71
CA CYS A 187 32.37 2.51 15.68
C CYS A 187 31.09 1.78 15.26
N ALA A 188 30.71 1.87 13.98
CA ALA A 188 29.56 1.15 13.44
C ALA A 188 29.75 -0.38 13.56
N LEU A 189 30.94 -0.88 13.25
CA LEU A 189 31.28 -2.29 13.36
C LEU A 189 31.26 -2.78 14.82
N TYR A 190 31.88 -2.04 15.76
CA TYR A 190 31.84 -2.37 17.18
C TYR A 190 30.43 -2.33 17.77
N LEU A 191 29.60 -1.35 17.39
CA LEU A 191 28.19 -1.29 17.79
C LEU A 191 27.40 -2.49 17.24
N SER A 192 27.63 -2.89 15.99
CA SER A 192 26.97 -4.06 15.40
C SER A 192 27.36 -5.37 16.11
N ILE A 193 28.62 -5.50 16.54
CA ILE A 193 29.12 -6.66 17.29
C ILE A 193 28.53 -6.66 18.72
N ALA A 194 28.46 -5.51 19.37
CA ALA A 194 27.85 -5.39 20.70
C ALA A 194 26.36 -5.76 20.67
N LEU A 195 25.60 -5.29 19.68
CA LEU A 195 24.18 -5.62 19.53
C LEU A 195 23.94 -7.10 19.20
N THR A 196 24.81 -7.72 18.41
CA THR A 196 24.70 -9.15 18.11
C THR A 196 25.02 -10.01 19.33
N LEU A 197 26.01 -9.62 20.14
CA LEU A 197 26.32 -10.29 21.41
C LEU A 197 25.20 -10.14 22.44
N GLU A 198 24.58 -8.96 22.58
CA GLU A 198 23.43 -8.78 23.47
C GLU A 198 22.21 -9.60 23.03
N LYS A 199 21.96 -9.70 21.72
CA LYS A 199 20.89 -10.55 21.17
C LYS A 199 21.14 -12.03 21.47
N LEU A 200 22.39 -12.49 21.33
CA LEU A 200 22.78 -13.87 21.66
C LEU A 200 22.68 -14.17 23.16
N ALA A 201 22.96 -13.17 24.00
CA ALA A 201 22.86 -13.29 25.45
C ALA A 201 21.43 -13.05 26.00
N GLY A 202 20.46 -12.74 25.14
CA GLY A 202 19.05 -12.54 25.51
C GLY A 202 18.73 -11.16 26.12
N PHE A 203 19.70 -10.26 26.19
CA PHE A 203 19.54 -8.90 26.74
C PHE A 203 18.94 -7.91 25.72
N GLY A 204 18.83 -8.29 24.45
CA GLY A 204 18.16 -7.49 23.41
C GLY A 204 16.62 -7.47 23.48
N ARG A 205 16.01 -8.17 24.45
CA ARG A 205 14.55 -8.36 24.51
C ARG A 205 13.86 -7.14 25.10
N GLN A 206 12.77 -6.74 24.46
CA GLN A 206 11.82 -5.78 25.03
C GLN A 206 10.91 -6.51 26.02
N SER A 207 10.63 -5.88 27.15
CA SER A 207 9.71 -6.39 28.16
C SER A 207 8.65 -5.35 28.50
N LEU A 208 7.44 -5.80 28.78
CA LEU A 208 6.42 -4.94 29.36
C LEU A 208 6.72 -4.65 30.83
N HIS A 209 6.46 -3.42 31.27
CA HIS A 209 6.59 -3.06 32.68
C HIS A 209 5.57 -3.81 33.56
N ASP A 210 4.36 -4.01 33.04
CA ASP A 210 3.30 -4.79 33.67
C ASP A 210 2.53 -5.58 32.60
N ALA A 211 2.90 -6.83 32.39
CA ALA A 211 2.24 -7.69 31.42
C ALA A 211 0.82 -8.08 31.87
N ALA A 212 0.60 -8.25 33.18
CA ALA A 212 -0.70 -8.66 33.72
C ALA A 212 -1.75 -7.55 33.52
N ALA A 213 -1.41 -6.29 33.76
CA ALA A 213 -2.32 -5.16 33.50
C ALA A 213 -2.71 -5.04 32.01
N VAL A 214 -1.77 -5.34 31.11
CA VAL A 214 -2.03 -5.33 29.66
C VAL A 214 -2.93 -6.50 29.25
N GLU A 215 -2.70 -7.69 29.80
CA GLU A 215 -3.54 -8.86 29.56
C GLU A 215 -4.95 -8.68 30.16
N ASP A 216 -5.08 -8.12 31.35
CA ASP A 216 -6.36 -7.77 31.95
C ASP A 216 -7.12 -6.77 31.08
N PHE A 217 -6.44 -5.73 30.58
CA PHE A 217 -7.04 -4.78 29.64
C PHE A 217 -7.51 -5.47 28.35
N PHE A 218 -6.69 -6.35 27.77
CA PHE A 218 -7.07 -7.10 26.57
C PHE A 218 -8.25 -8.04 26.83
N SER A 219 -8.29 -8.72 27.97
CA SER A 219 -9.41 -9.59 28.34
C SER A 219 -10.73 -8.81 28.48
N ALA A 220 -10.69 -7.62 29.07
CA ALA A 220 -11.84 -6.74 29.16
C ALA A 220 -12.28 -6.19 27.78
N ALA A 221 -11.32 -5.96 26.89
CA ALA A 221 -11.54 -5.47 25.52
C ALA A 221 -12.03 -6.56 24.55
N LEU A 222 -11.76 -7.83 24.82
CA LEU A 222 -12.17 -9.01 24.03
C LEU A 222 -13.66 -9.35 24.15
N ASN A 223 -14.47 -8.53 24.84
CA ASN A 223 -15.93 -8.68 24.88
C ASN A 223 -16.61 -8.50 23.50
N ASP A 224 -15.90 -8.02 22.48
CA ASP A 224 -16.40 -7.95 21.10
C ASP A 224 -16.35 -9.34 20.41
N GLU A 225 -17.49 -9.87 19.97
CA GLU A 225 -17.62 -11.19 19.32
C GLU A 225 -16.70 -11.40 18.09
N LEU A 226 -16.25 -10.30 17.47
CA LEU A 226 -15.43 -10.31 16.27
C LEU A 226 -13.93 -10.48 16.56
N LEU A 227 -13.42 -9.99 17.70
CA LEU A 227 -12.01 -10.13 18.05
C LEU A 227 -11.80 -11.48 18.71
N ARG A 228 -11.00 -12.35 18.09
CA ARG A 228 -10.71 -13.69 18.61
C ARG A 228 -9.50 -13.71 19.53
N SER A 229 -8.49 -12.94 19.17
CA SER A 229 -7.31 -12.76 19.99
C SER A 229 -6.65 -11.42 19.70
N VAL A 230 -6.02 -10.86 20.73
CA VAL A 230 -5.26 -9.62 20.67
C VAL A 230 -3.88 -9.89 21.24
N MET A 231 -2.86 -9.35 20.59
CA MET A 231 -1.45 -9.54 20.91
C MET A 231 -0.74 -8.21 20.86
N LEU A 232 0.06 -7.93 21.88
CA LEU A 232 1.09 -6.91 21.80
C LEU A 232 2.40 -7.57 21.39
N ARG A 233 3.02 -7.08 20.32
CA ARG A 233 4.30 -7.58 19.82
C ARG A 233 5.33 -6.46 19.77
N SER A 234 6.59 -6.77 20.05
CA SER A 234 7.70 -5.87 19.76
C SER A 234 7.82 -5.64 18.25
N LEU A 235 8.54 -4.60 17.83
CA LEU A 235 8.79 -4.37 16.40
C LEU A 235 9.62 -5.49 15.74
N ASP A 236 10.39 -6.24 16.54
CA ASP A 236 11.11 -7.44 16.10
C ASP A 236 10.19 -8.68 16.00
N GLY A 237 8.93 -8.56 16.41
CA GLY A 237 7.91 -9.60 16.31
C GLY A 237 7.84 -10.56 17.50
N GLU A 238 8.59 -10.32 18.58
CA GLU A 238 8.44 -11.05 19.84
C GLU A 238 7.09 -10.71 20.49
N VAL A 239 6.38 -11.72 20.99
CA VAL A 239 5.09 -11.52 21.68
C VAL A 239 5.36 -11.05 23.10
N LEU A 240 4.86 -9.86 23.43
CA LEU A 240 5.00 -9.23 24.75
C LEU A 240 3.83 -9.59 25.67
N ALA A 241 2.61 -9.60 25.11
CA ALA A 241 1.38 -9.99 25.81
C ALA A 241 0.38 -10.56 24.80
N ILE A 242 -0.46 -11.48 25.24
CA ILE A 242 -1.44 -12.18 24.39
C ILE A 242 -2.68 -12.55 25.20
N VAL A 243 -3.86 -12.28 24.63
CA VAL A 243 -5.12 -12.80 25.17
C VAL A 243 -6.01 -13.29 24.02
N GLY A 244 -6.75 -14.36 24.28
CA GLY A 244 -7.74 -14.93 23.36
C GLY A 244 -7.29 -16.23 22.70
N ASP A 245 -8.15 -16.73 21.81
CA ASP A 245 -7.97 -18.04 21.19
C ASP A 245 -7.17 -17.92 19.90
N MET A 246 -5.93 -18.39 19.94
CA MET A 246 -5.08 -18.44 18.75
C MET A 246 -5.46 -19.61 17.84
N PRO A 247 -5.54 -19.40 16.51
CA PRO A 247 -5.76 -20.47 15.57
C PRO A 247 -4.62 -21.49 15.61
N ALA A 248 -4.94 -22.76 15.86
CA ALA A 248 -3.97 -23.83 15.82
C ALA A 248 -3.64 -24.18 14.36
N GLY A 249 -2.41 -23.85 13.93
CA GLY A 249 -1.82 -24.40 12.70
C GLY A 249 -2.18 -23.73 11.37
N GLY A 250 -2.79 -22.54 11.35
CA GLY A 250 -3.27 -21.91 10.11
C GLY A 250 -2.56 -20.61 9.67
N ILE A 251 -2.04 -19.81 10.61
CA ILE A 251 -1.38 -18.54 10.29
C ILE A 251 -0.05 -18.50 11.03
N ASN A 252 1.06 -18.61 10.29
CA ASN A 252 2.38 -18.38 10.87
C ASN A 252 2.45 -16.92 11.31
N LEU A 253 2.67 -16.70 12.61
CA LEU A 253 2.98 -15.41 13.22
C LEU A 253 4.37 -14.95 12.80
N ASP A 254 4.57 -14.71 11.51
CA ASP A 254 5.78 -14.06 11.03
C ASP A 254 5.81 -12.58 11.48
N THR A 255 6.86 -11.87 11.09
CA THR A 255 7.13 -10.50 11.54
C THR A 255 6.66 -9.44 10.55
N ARG A 256 5.89 -9.79 9.51
CA ARG A 256 5.52 -8.85 8.43
C ARG A 256 4.66 -7.69 8.91
N ASP A 257 3.74 -7.95 9.83
CA ASP A 257 2.94 -6.93 10.51
C ASP A 257 3.86 -5.93 11.25
N CYS A 258 4.76 -6.44 12.09
CA CYS A 258 5.65 -5.66 12.92
C CYS A 258 6.65 -4.86 12.07
N GLN A 259 7.16 -5.45 10.98
CA GLN A 259 8.02 -4.77 10.00
C GLN A 259 7.27 -3.65 9.26
N ALA A 260 6.03 -3.89 8.82
CA ALA A 260 5.24 -2.86 8.16
C ALA A 260 4.93 -1.69 9.11
N ILE A 261 4.64 -1.99 10.37
CA ILE A 261 4.42 -1.00 11.43
C ILE A 261 5.71 -0.22 11.75
N GLY A 262 6.84 -0.91 11.92
CA GLY A 262 8.15 -0.30 12.15
C GLY A 262 8.59 0.59 10.98
N GLY A 263 8.21 0.23 9.75
CA GLY A 263 8.40 1.06 8.55
C GLY A 263 7.46 2.26 8.43
N GLY A 264 6.60 2.52 9.43
CA GLY A 264 5.73 3.69 9.51
C GLY A 264 4.29 3.47 9.04
N SER A 265 3.88 2.24 8.73
CA SER A 265 2.48 1.96 8.39
C SER A 265 1.55 2.26 9.57
N ILE A 266 0.40 2.87 9.29
CA ILE A 266 -0.61 3.19 10.30
C ILE A 266 -1.67 2.09 10.46
N PHE A 267 -1.67 1.12 9.55
CA PHE A 267 -2.57 -0.02 9.56
C PHE A 267 -2.00 -1.11 8.66
N PHE A 268 -1.96 -2.33 9.16
CA PHE A 268 -1.60 -3.51 8.39
C PHE A 268 -2.86 -4.34 8.16
N ALA A 269 -3.25 -4.48 6.89
CA ALA A 269 -4.28 -5.40 6.44
C ALA A 269 -3.61 -6.69 5.97
N GLY A 270 -3.47 -7.65 6.88
CA GLY A 270 -2.80 -8.91 6.63
C GLY A 270 -3.65 -9.91 5.84
N PRO A 271 -3.09 -11.11 5.58
CA PRO A 271 -3.81 -12.19 4.92
C PRO A 271 -4.97 -12.71 5.77
N VAL A 272 -5.87 -13.42 5.12
CA VAL A 272 -6.95 -14.16 5.76
C VAL A 272 -6.55 -15.64 5.83
N GLY A 273 -6.55 -16.21 7.03
CA GLY A 273 -6.42 -17.64 7.25
C GLY A 273 -7.76 -18.31 7.53
N TYR A 274 -7.73 -19.61 7.76
CA TYR A 274 -8.92 -20.41 8.10
C TYR A 274 -8.65 -21.23 9.36
N ASP A 275 -9.50 -21.06 10.37
CA ASP A 275 -9.49 -21.90 11.56
C ASP A 275 -10.33 -23.15 11.31
N SER A 276 -9.66 -24.27 11.08
CA SER A 276 -10.30 -25.57 10.84
C SER A 276 -11.11 -26.09 12.02
N ARG A 277 -10.79 -25.69 13.26
CA ARG A 277 -11.52 -26.14 14.47
C ARG A 277 -12.91 -25.53 14.53
N ARG A 278 -12.99 -24.21 14.26
CA ARG A 278 -14.24 -23.44 14.29
C ARG A 278 -14.91 -23.31 12.93
N ARG A 279 -14.23 -23.71 11.86
CA ARG A 279 -14.64 -23.56 10.47
C ARG A 279 -14.83 -22.10 10.02
N HIS A 280 -14.12 -21.16 10.64
CA HIS A 280 -14.27 -19.73 10.37
C HIS A 280 -13.04 -19.15 9.67
N ALA A 281 -13.25 -18.11 8.87
CA ALA A 281 -12.18 -17.33 8.28
C ALA A 281 -11.68 -16.28 9.30
N LEU A 282 -10.36 -16.16 9.43
CA LEU A 282 -9.70 -15.24 10.36
C LEU A 282 -8.85 -14.24 9.61
N TRP A 283 -9.12 -12.95 9.81
CA TRP A 283 -8.35 -11.87 9.25
C TRP A 283 -7.29 -11.39 10.23
N TRP A 284 -6.04 -11.33 9.77
CA TRP A 284 -4.93 -10.79 10.53
C TRP A 284 -4.80 -9.28 10.30
N VAL A 285 -4.86 -8.50 11.38
CA VAL A 285 -4.71 -7.04 11.34
C VAL A 285 -3.75 -6.54 12.39
N ALA A 286 -3.12 -5.40 12.11
CA ALA A 286 -2.25 -4.76 13.08
C ALA A 286 -2.26 -3.23 12.99
N VAL A 287 -1.99 -2.57 14.13
CA VAL A 287 -1.87 -1.12 14.28
C VAL A 287 -0.64 -0.75 15.12
N PRO A 288 -0.05 0.44 14.90
CA PRO A 288 1.10 0.87 15.67
C PRO A 288 0.69 1.28 17.09
N VAL A 289 1.42 0.79 18.09
CA VAL A 289 1.48 1.43 19.42
C VAL A 289 2.60 2.46 19.35
N ARG A 290 2.28 3.70 19.70
CA ARG A 290 3.21 4.83 19.59
C ARG A 290 3.52 5.43 20.95
N ASP A 291 4.75 5.87 21.13
CA ASP A 291 5.18 6.63 22.30
C ASP A 291 4.63 8.07 22.31
N THR A 292 5.09 8.88 23.25
CA THR A 292 4.76 10.30 23.37
C THR A 292 5.26 11.14 22.20
N GLU A 293 6.34 10.71 21.54
CA GLU A 293 6.95 11.37 20.38
C GLU A 293 6.33 10.93 19.04
N ARG A 294 5.31 10.04 19.10
CA ARG A 294 4.61 9.43 17.97
C ARG A 294 5.44 8.42 17.18
N ASN A 295 6.55 7.94 17.72
CA ASN A 295 7.33 6.87 17.13
C ASN A 295 6.67 5.52 17.42
N PRO A 296 6.63 4.58 16.46
CA PRO A 296 6.14 3.23 16.73
C PRO A 296 7.10 2.54 17.70
N VAL A 297 6.57 1.95 18.77
CA VAL A 297 7.34 1.19 19.77
C VAL A 297 6.94 -0.28 19.81
N ALA A 298 5.73 -0.60 19.36
CA ALA A 298 5.22 -1.96 19.28
C ALA A 298 4.11 -2.06 18.23
N CYS A 299 3.74 -3.30 17.92
CA CYS A 299 2.66 -3.67 17.03
C CYS A 299 1.53 -4.30 17.83
N LEU A 300 0.36 -3.67 17.85
CA LEU A 300 -0.86 -4.28 18.38
C LEU A 300 -1.52 -5.07 17.26
N THR A 301 -1.50 -6.38 17.41
CA THR A 301 -1.96 -7.35 16.43
C THR A 301 -3.24 -8.00 16.90
N ALA A 302 -4.18 -8.25 15.98
CA ALA A 302 -5.40 -8.96 16.30
C ALA A 302 -5.80 -9.94 15.19
N PHE A 303 -6.46 -11.02 15.61
CA PHE A 303 -7.14 -11.94 14.72
C PHE A 303 -8.65 -11.72 14.83
N VAL A 304 -9.26 -11.45 13.69
CA VAL A 304 -10.67 -11.07 13.60
C VAL A 304 -11.44 -12.17 12.89
N ASP A 305 -12.56 -12.59 13.47
CA ASP A 305 -13.51 -13.44 12.78
C ASP A 305 -14.24 -12.67 11.66
N ILE A 306 -14.11 -13.18 10.43
CA ILE A 306 -14.80 -12.61 9.27
C ILE A 306 -15.87 -13.54 8.69
N ASP A 307 -16.38 -14.50 9.47
CA ASP A 307 -17.48 -15.39 9.05
C ASP A 307 -18.75 -14.62 8.63
N TYR A 308 -18.91 -13.37 9.07
CA TYR A 308 -19.98 -12.50 8.59
C TYR A 308 -19.99 -12.33 7.06
N LEU A 309 -18.83 -12.47 6.39
CA LEU A 309 -18.75 -12.48 4.92
C LEU A 309 -19.37 -13.76 4.33
N SER A 310 -19.12 -14.91 4.95
CA SER A 310 -19.75 -16.18 4.58
C SER A 310 -21.25 -16.14 4.81
N GLN A 311 -21.71 -15.60 5.94
CA GLN A 311 -23.13 -15.42 6.24
C GLN A 311 -23.83 -14.50 5.24
N ALA A 312 -23.17 -13.42 4.81
CA ALA A 312 -23.68 -12.57 3.75
C ALA A 312 -23.79 -13.33 2.40
N ALA A 313 -22.84 -14.22 2.12
CA ALA A 313 -22.87 -15.05 0.92
C ALA A 313 -23.96 -16.14 0.97
N GLU A 314 -24.18 -16.76 2.14
CA GLU A 314 -25.27 -17.72 2.38
C GLU A 314 -26.64 -17.10 2.10
N LYS A 315 -26.90 -15.89 2.61
CA LYS A 315 -28.15 -15.15 2.36
C LYS A 315 -28.42 -14.88 0.87
N VAL A 316 -27.38 -14.67 0.08
CA VAL A 316 -27.53 -14.52 -1.38
C VAL A 316 -27.77 -15.88 -2.05
N ALA A 317 -27.06 -16.92 -1.61
CA ALA A 317 -27.17 -18.28 -2.11
C ALA A 317 -28.53 -18.95 -1.83
N GLU A 318 -29.34 -18.44 -0.88
CA GLU A 318 -30.75 -18.83 -0.71
C GLU A 318 -31.54 -18.73 -2.03
N ASN A 319 -31.17 -17.77 -2.89
CA ASN A 319 -31.62 -17.79 -4.28
C ASN A 319 -30.69 -18.71 -5.09
N ALA A 320 -31.20 -19.90 -5.46
CA ALA A 320 -30.43 -20.96 -6.12
C ALA A 320 -29.64 -20.53 -7.37
N ASP A 321 -30.11 -19.48 -8.05
CA ASP A 321 -29.47 -18.95 -9.25
C ASP A 321 -28.36 -17.93 -8.96
N SER A 322 -28.10 -17.56 -7.71
CA SER A 322 -27.16 -16.49 -7.38
C SER A 322 -26.09 -16.88 -6.38
N ARG A 323 -24.93 -16.25 -6.52
CA ARG A 323 -23.75 -16.54 -5.72
C ARG A 323 -23.01 -15.25 -5.41
N LEU A 324 -22.58 -15.11 -4.15
CA LEU A 324 -21.72 -14.02 -3.71
C LEU A 324 -20.38 -14.62 -3.27
N VAL A 325 -19.28 -13.99 -3.67
CA VAL A 325 -17.92 -14.42 -3.34
C VAL A 325 -17.12 -13.21 -2.90
N PHE A 326 -16.44 -13.32 -1.77
CA PHE A 326 -15.46 -12.35 -1.31
C PHE A 326 -14.07 -12.92 -1.52
N SER A 327 -13.15 -12.11 -2.06
CA SER A 327 -11.75 -12.50 -2.25
C SER A 327 -10.79 -11.41 -1.80
N ASP A 328 -9.57 -11.79 -1.45
CA ASP A 328 -8.48 -10.86 -1.19
C ASP A 328 -7.80 -10.37 -2.49
N SER A 329 -6.73 -9.57 -2.35
CA SER A 329 -5.92 -9.06 -3.47
C SER A 329 -5.12 -10.13 -4.19
N SER A 330 -4.81 -11.24 -3.52
CA SER A 330 -4.17 -12.39 -4.14
C SER A 330 -5.16 -13.22 -4.98
N GLY A 331 -6.46 -13.02 -4.78
CA GLY A 331 -7.56 -13.73 -5.43
C GLY A 331 -8.07 -14.92 -4.64
N GLN A 332 -7.54 -15.18 -3.45
CA GLN A 332 -8.01 -16.23 -2.56
C GLN A 332 -9.42 -15.89 -2.05
N VAL A 333 -10.29 -16.90 -2.03
CA VAL A 333 -11.65 -16.78 -1.49
C VAL A 333 -11.59 -16.66 0.04
N ILE A 334 -12.14 -15.57 0.56
CA ILE A 334 -12.17 -15.27 2.01
C ILE A 334 -13.58 -15.31 2.59
N GLY A 335 -14.61 -15.34 1.74
CA GLY A 335 -16.01 -15.44 2.15
C GLY A 335 -16.85 -16.08 1.06
N HIS A 336 -17.60 -17.12 1.43
CA HIS A 336 -18.37 -17.95 0.51
C HIS A 336 -19.45 -18.74 1.27
N ALA A 337 -20.57 -19.06 0.60
CA ALA A 337 -21.66 -19.82 1.21
C ALA A 337 -21.23 -21.24 1.64
N ASP A 338 -20.42 -21.89 0.80
CA ASP A 338 -19.71 -23.13 1.15
C ASP A 338 -18.35 -22.79 1.77
N ARG A 339 -18.22 -23.04 3.08
CA ARG A 339 -17.01 -22.80 3.87
C ARG A 339 -15.84 -23.72 3.48
N GLU A 340 -16.08 -24.85 2.82
CA GLU A 340 -14.99 -25.72 2.34
C GLU A 340 -14.17 -25.04 1.25
N ILE A 341 -14.78 -24.17 0.45
CA ILE A 341 -14.07 -23.40 -0.60
C ILE A 341 -13.04 -22.47 0.03
N ILE A 342 -13.37 -21.89 1.19
CA ILE A 342 -12.47 -21.04 1.96
C ILE A 342 -11.36 -21.89 2.58
N ALA A 343 -11.71 -23.03 3.18
CA ALA A 343 -10.75 -23.96 3.78
C ALA A 343 -9.69 -24.46 2.77
N ARG A 344 -10.10 -24.67 1.52
CA ARG A 344 -9.21 -25.08 0.41
C ARG A 344 -8.40 -23.92 -0.20
N GLN A 345 -8.60 -22.68 0.27
CA GLN A 345 -7.96 -21.46 -0.24
C GLN A 345 -8.05 -21.34 -1.77
N VAL A 346 -9.24 -21.62 -2.33
CA VAL A 346 -9.45 -21.57 -3.77
C VAL A 346 -9.11 -20.19 -4.31
N ASN A 347 -8.31 -20.14 -5.38
CA ASN A 347 -7.90 -18.89 -6.00
C ASN A 347 -8.79 -18.54 -7.21
N MET A 348 -9.57 -17.46 -7.08
CA MET A 348 -10.46 -16.95 -8.12
C MET A 348 -9.73 -16.39 -9.33
N LYS A 349 -8.45 -16.01 -9.25
CA LYS A 349 -7.68 -15.58 -10.43
C LYS A 349 -7.47 -16.72 -11.42
N LEU A 350 -7.41 -17.96 -10.96
CA LEU A 350 -7.28 -19.13 -11.85
C LEU A 350 -8.59 -19.40 -12.59
N VAL A 351 -9.72 -19.19 -11.92
CA VAL A 351 -11.04 -19.40 -12.50
C VAL A 351 -11.46 -18.20 -13.36
N PHE A 352 -11.05 -16.98 -13.01
CA PHE A 352 -11.42 -15.73 -13.68
C PHE A 352 -10.28 -14.68 -13.62
N PRO A 353 -9.27 -14.81 -14.49
CA PRO A 353 -8.03 -14.02 -14.40
C PRO A 353 -8.18 -12.51 -14.56
N SER A 354 -9.26 -12.03 -15.20
CA SER A 354 -9.46 -10.60 -15.45
C SER A 354 -10.27 -9.86 -14.36
N PHE A 355 -10.86 -10.57 -13.40
CA PHE A 355 -11.82 -9.96 -12.47
C PHE A 355 -11.19 -8.93 -11.53
N VAL A 356 -10.04 -9.24 -10.95
CA VAL A 356 -9.35 -8.34 -9.99
C VAL A 356 -8.92 -7.03 -10.67
N SER A 357 -8.33 -7.13 -11.86
CA SER A 357 -7.88 -5.97 -12.63
C SER A 357 -9.04 -5.13 -13.19
N GLU A 358 -10.18 -5.75 -13.52
CA GLU A 358 -11.40 -5.05 -13.91
C GLU A 358 -12.06 -4.35 -12.72
N ALA A 359 -12.13 -5.01 -11.55
CA ALA A 359 -12.74 -4.46 -10.34
C ALA A 359 -12.03 -3.19 -9.84
N ASP A 360 -10.70 -3.14 -9.92
CA ASP A 360 -9.90 -1.95 -9.60
C ASP A 360 -10.14 -0.80 -10.57
N ARG A 361 -10.53 -1.09 -11.83
CA ARG A 361 -10.88 -0.10 -12.85
C ARG A 361 -12.34 0.36 -12.77
N GLY A 362 -13.08 -0.04 -11.73
CA GLY A 362 -14.47 0.34 -11.55
C GLY A 362 -15.45 -0.49 -12.38
N PHE A 363 -15.14 -1.78 -12.61
CA PHE A 363 -16.10 -2.75 -13.14
C PHE A 363 -17.43 -2.69 -12.38
N LYS A 364 -18.53 -2.83 -13.11
CA LYS A 364 -19.90 -2.83 -12.53
C LYS A 364 -20.58 -4.15 -12.79
N SER A 365 -20.79 -4.50 -14.05
CA SER A 365 -21.39 -5.76 -14.45
C SER A 365 -21.09 -6.11 -15.91
N ARG A 366 -21.18 -7.40 -16.24
CA ARG A 366 -21.12 -7.94 -17.60
C ARG A 366 -21.95 -9.22 -17.70
N PHE A 367 -22.40 -9.53 -18.91
CA PHE A 367 -23.00 -10.82 -19.22
C PHE A 367 -21.93 -11.71 -19.88
N VAL A 368 -21.80 -12.94 -19.40
CA VAL A 368 -20.86 -13.93 -19.92
C VAL A 368 -21.64 -15.16 -20.32
N ARG A 369 -21.33 -15.71 -21.50
CA ARG A 369 -21.80 -17.05 -21.89
C ARG A 369 -20.65 -18.03 -21.70
N TYR A 370 -20.86 -19.05 -20.89
CA TYR A 370 -19.85 -20.07 -20.58
C TYR A 370 -20.54 -21.44 -20.49
N GLU A 371 -20.04 -22.44 -21.23
CA GLU A 371 -20.58 -23.81 -21.22
C GLU A 371 -22.11 -23.88 -21.44
N GLY A 372 -22.66 -23.04 -22.32
CA GLY A 372 -24.09 -22.98 -22.60
C GLY A 372 -24.92 -22.24 -21.55
N ARG A 373 -24.31 -21.75 -20.46
CA ARG A 373 -24.97 -20.93 -19.43
C ARG A 373 -24.83 -19.44 -19.73
N LEU A 374 -25.87 -18.67 -19.41
CA LEU A 374 -25.84 -17.21 -19.43
C LEU A 374 -25.69 -16.68 -18.01
N LEU A 375 -24.52 -16.16 -17.68
CA LEU A 375 -24.19 -15.64 -16.35
C LEU A 375 -24.13 -14.11 -16.37
N LEU A 376 -24.81 -13.47 -15.42
CA LEU A 376 -24.56 -12.08 -15.06
C LEU A 376 -23.47 -12.06 -13.99
N GLN A 377 -22.36 -11.39 -14.28
CA GLN A 377 -21.27 -11.17 -13.32
C GLN A 377 -21.23 -9.70 -12.96
N ALA A 378 -21.17 -9.39 -11.68
CA ALA A 378 -20.96 -8.05 -11.16
C ALA A 378 -19.89 -8.08 -10.07
N GLY A 379 -19.19 -6.97 -9.86
CA GLY A 379 -18.14 -6.93 -8.86
C GLY A 379 -17.63 -5.55 -8.56
N ARG A 380 -16.94 -5.41 -7.43
CA ARG A 380 -16.43 -4.13 -6.94
C ARG A 380 -15.29 -4.36 -5.93
N SER A 381 -14.32 -3.44 -5.93
CA SER A 381 -13.32 -3.36 -4.87
C SER A 381 -13.91 -2.70 -3.61
N VAL A 382 -13.61 -3.27 -2.43
CA VAL A 382 -14.03 -2.73 -1.12
C VAL A 382 -13.32 -1.40 -0.82
N ARG A 383 -12.13 -1.19 -1.37
CA ARG A 383 -11.30 0.02 -1.17
C ARG A 383 -11.81 1.27 -1.90
N TYR A 384 -12.97 1.20 -2.55
CA TYR A 384 -13.46 2.27 -3.43
C TYR A 384 -13.50 3.64 -2.71
N GLY A 385 -12.86 4.66 -3.31
CA GLY A 385 -12.81 6.02 -2.77
C GLY A 385 -11.49 6.45 -2.11
N ASN A 386 -10.37 5.81 -2.45
CA ASN A 386 -9.02 6.25 -2.04
C ASN A 386 -8.72 6.11 -0.53
N VAL A 387 -9.49 5.30 0.19
CA VAL A 387 -9.25 5.03 1.61
C VAL A 387 -8.12 4.01 1.73
N ARG A 388 -6.87 4.47 1.96
CA ARG A 388 -5.68 3.61 2.16
C ARG A 388 -5.76 2.66 3.37
N HIS A 389 -6.86 2.69 4.12
CA HIS A 389 -7.01 2.03 5.42
C HIS A 389 -8.08 0.94 5.44
N LEU A 390 -8.59 0.56 4.27
CA LEU A 390 -9.46 -0.59 4.09
C LEU A 390 -8.65 -1.76 3.52
N PRO A 391 -9.03 -3.02 3.81
CA PRO A 391 -8.40 -4.17 3.17
C PRO A 391 -8.62 -4.15 1.66
N ASP A 392 -7.63 -4.66 0.93
CA ASP A 392 -7.73 -4.88 -0.53
C ASP A 392 -8.55 -6.13 -0.82
N TRP A 393 -9.85 -6.04 -0.54
CA TRP A 393 -10.83 -7.08 -0.78
C TRP A 393 -11.72 -6.75 -1.97
N TYR A 394 -12.27 -7.80 -2.58
CA TYR A 394 -13.09 -7.74 -3.77
C TYR A 394 -14.36 -8.52 -3.52
N VAL A 395 -15.48 -7.94 -3.96
CA VAL A 395 -16.79 -8.55 -3.90
C VAL A 395 -17.21 -8.93 -5.31
N ARG A 396 -17.68 -10.15 -5.47
CA ARG A 396 -18.22 -10.66 -6.73
C ARG A 396 -19.62 -11.23 -6.52
N TYR A 397 -20.50 -10.88 -7.43
CA TYR A 397 -21.82 -11.46 -7.56
C TYR A 397 -21.94 -12.16 -8.91
N GLU A 398 -22.49 -13.37 -8.89
CA GLU A 398 -22.86 -14.11 -10.09
C GLU A 398 -24.33 -14.50 -10.03
N GLN A 399 -25.02 -14.41 -11.16
CA GLN A 399 -26.38 -14.89 -11.30
C GLN A 399 -26.54 -15.68 -12.60
N ASP A 400 -27.06 -16.89 -12.50
CA ASP A 400 -27.46 -17.71 -13.64
C ASP A 400 -28.81 -17.22 -14.19
N LEU A 401 -28.83 -16.89 -15.47
CA LEU A 401 -30.00 -16.43 -16.22
C LEU A 401 -30.42 -17.44 -17.30
N THR A 402 -29.84 -18.63 -17.30
CA THR A 402 -30.06 -19.64 -18.35
C THR A 402 -31.51 -20.11 -18.39
N ALA A 403 -32.10 -20.44 -17.23
CA ALA A 403 -33.50 -20.88 -17.16
C ALA A 403 -34.48 -19.82 -17.69
N PHE A 404 -34.23 -18.55 -17.37
CA PHE A 404 -35.01 -17.43 -17.89
C PHE A 404 -34.84 -17.27 -19.40
N ALA A 405 -33.60 -17.37 -19.91
CA ALA A 405 -33.32 -17.28 -21.34
C ALA A 405 -34.05 -18.39 -22.11
N THR A 406 -34.09 -19.63 -21.60
CA THR A 406 -34.77 -20.74 -22.26
C THR A 406 -36.30 -20.60 -22.22
N GLN A 407 -36.87 -20.19 -21.08
CA GLN A 407 -38.32 -20.03 -20.93
C GLN A 407 -38.86 -18.86 -21.75
N SER A 408 -38.13 -17.74 -21.80
CA SER A 408 -38.49 -16.60 -22.65
C SER A 408 -38.41 -16.95 -24.15
N GLN A 409 -37.39 -17.68 -24.58
CA GLN A 409 -37.29 -18.16 -25.96
C GLN A 409 -38.47 -19.05 -26.35
N PHE A 410 -38.90 -19.96 -25.47
CA PHE A 410 -40.06 -20.82 -25.70
C PHE A 410 -41.37 -20.03 -25.81
N LEU A 411 -41.69 -19.18 -24.83
CA LEU A 411 -42.93 -18.40 -24.84
C LEU A 411 -43.01 -17.46 -26.05
N VAL A 412 -41.90 -16.85 -26.43
CA VAL A 412 -41.88 -15.94 -27.58
C VAL A 412 -41.96 -16.72 -28.89
N THR A 413 -41.27 -17.85 -29.05
CA THR A 413 -41.39 -18.66 -30.28
C THR A 413 -42.83 -19.13 -30.49
N VAL A 414 -43.51 -19.60 -29.45
CA VAL A 414 -44.94 -19.92 -29.50
C VAL A 414 -45.78 -18.70 -29.88
N SER A 415 -45.51 -17.54 -29.29
CA SER A 415 -46.23 -16.29 -29.60
C SER A 415 -46.03 -15.85 -31.06
N VAL A 416 -44.82 -15.96 -31.59
CA VAL A 416 -44.49 -15.62 -32.99
C VAL A 416 -45.17 -16.60 -33.95
N ILE A 417 -45.17 -17.90 -33.64
CA ILE A 417 -45.86 -18.92 -34.45
C ILE A 417 -47.36 -18.65 -34.48
N LEU A 418 -47.98 -18.35 -33.32
CA LEU A 418 -49.41 -18.00 -33.24
C LEU A 418 -49.72 -16.72 -34.03
N LEU A 419 -48.86 -15.70 -33.93
CA LEU A 419 -49.02 -14.45 -34.68
C LEU A 419 -48.90 -14.67 -36.19
N ALA A 420 -47.95 -15.50 -36.63
CA ALA A 420 -47.76 -15.86 -38.03
C ALA A 420 -48.93 -16.68 -38.56
N ALA A 421 -49.46 -17.63 -37.78
CA ALA A 421 -50.64 -18.41 -38.13
C ALA A 421 -51.89 -17.53 -38.28
N LEU A 422 -52.12 -16.59 -37.35
CA LEU A 422 -53.19 -15.60 -37.45
C LEU A 422 -53.03 -14.68 -38.67
N GLY A 423 -51.81 -14.24 -38.96
CA GLY A 423 -51.50 -13.44 -40.14
C GLY A 423 -51.79 -14.18 -41.45
N MET A 424 -51.37 -15.45 -41.55
CA MET A 424 -51.68 -16.29 -42.71
C MET A 424 -53.18 -16.58 -42.86
N TYR A 425 -53.88 -16.82 -41.75
CA TYR A 425 -55.34 -16.99 -41.76
C TYR A 425 -56.05 -15.74 -42.27
N ALA A 426 -55.67 -14.55 -41.78
CA ALA A 426 -56.24 -13.29 -42.24
C ALA A 426 -55.96 -13.02 -43.73
N LEU A 427 -54.74 -13.31 -44.20
CA LEU A 427 -54.39 -13.22 -45.62
C LEU A 427 -55.22 -14.18 -46.48
N SER A 428 -55.39 -15.43 -46.03
CA SER A 428 -56.23 -16.43 -46.71
C SER A 428 -57.68 -15.95 -46.85
N CYS A 429 -58.28 -15.44 -45.77
CA CYS A 429 -59.63 -14.86 -45.82
C CYS A 429 -59.76 -13.63 -46.71
N CYS A 430 -58.72 -12.78 -46.77
CA CYS A 430 -58.70 -11.60 -47.65
C CYS A 430 -58.56 -11.97 -49.13
N VAL A 431 -57.76 -13.00 -49.45
CA VAL A 431 -57.61 -13.49 -50.83
C VAL A 431 -58.89 -14.15 -51.34
N VAL A 432 -59.58 -14.92 -50.51
CA VAL A 432 -60.88 -15.55 -50.87
C VAL A 432 -62.00 -14.52 -51.10
N ARG A 433 -61.87 -13.29 -50.57
CA ARG A 433 -62.83 -12.19 -50.83
C ARG A 433 -62.47 -11.31 -52.03
N LEU A 434 -61.26 -11.46 -52.58
CA LEU A 434 -60.76 -10.69 -53.73
C LEU A 434 -60.94 -11.43 -55.07
N PHE A 435 -61.20 -12.74 -55.01
CA PHE A 435 -61.76 -13.55 -56.09
C PHE A 435 -63.26 -13.74 -55.84
#